data_AF-A0A3B8SYQ0-F1
#
_entry.id   AF-A0A3B8SYQ0-F1
#
_cell.length_a   1.000
_cell.length_b   1.000
_cell.length_c   1.000
_cell.angle_alpha   90.00
_cell.angle_beta   90.00
_cell.angle_gamma   90.00
#
_symmetry.space_group_name_H-M   'P 1'
#
loop_
_entity.id
_entity.type
_entity.pdbx_description
1 polymer ?
#
loop_
_entity_poly.entity_id
_entity_poly.type
_entity_poly.pdbx_seq_one_letter_code
_entity_poly.pdbx_strand_id
1 'polypeptide(L)'
;MYSPLYFLAALGAGGLSVSFFLMLMFWIPHPGQPIPVFEDWVLAFQGGSLGTQALIILALTGVASFVFTHVRLLMINYALWREFKKTPAYHEFVNGPLQTQELAAPLATAMTVNAGLIIGALFVPGLWSVVEYLFPLAMIAFLAIGIWAIRLYARLYSHAMSGQVNIGGTASFAQVLPAFTFAMVSVGLAAPAAMSH
;
A
#
# COMPACT_ATOMS: atom_id res chain seq x y z
N MET A 1 4.90 -24.66 -1.40
CA MET A 1 4.89 -23.94 -2.69
C MET A 1 4.64 -22.47 -2.40
N TYR A 2 5.48 -21.57 -2.89
CA TYR A 2 5.28 -20.13 -2.73
C TYR A 2 4.20 -19.62 -3.70
N SER A 3 3.42 -18.63 -3.29
CA SER A 3 2.47 -17.91 -4.15
C SER A 3 2.66 -16.40 -3.97
N PRO A 4 2.69 -15.61 -5.05
CA PRO A 4 2.71 -14.15 -4.95
C PRO A 4 1.51 -13.54 -4.21
N LEU A 5 0.42 -14.29 -3.97
CA LEU A 5 -0.69 -13.83 -3.12
C LEU A 5 -0.27 -13.52 -1.68
N TYR A 6 0.87 -14.03 -1.21
CA TYR A 6 1.40 -13.66 0.10
C TYR A 6 1.73 -12.16 0.23
N PHE A 7 1.90 -11.43 -0.87
CA PHE A 7 1.95 -9.96 -0.85
C PHE A 7 0.64 -9.34 -0.35
N LEU A 8 -0.50 -10.00 -0.51
CA LEU A 8 -1.79 -9.51 0.01
C LEU A 8 -1.85 -9.53 1.54
N ALA A 9 -1.09 -10.39 2.22
CA ALA A 9 -0.97 -10.32 3.67
C ALA A 9 -0.25 -9.04 4.11
N ALA A 10 0.81 -8.64 3.39
CA ALA A 10 1.47 -7.35 3.61
C ALA A 10 0.50 -6.19 3.31
N LEU A 11 -0.20 -6.24 2.18
CA LEU A 11 -1.22 -5.25 1.82
C LEU A 11 -2.29 -5.11 2.91
N GLY A 12 -2.82 -6.23 3.41
CA GLY A 12 -3.83 -6.25 4.46
C GLY A 12 -3.36 -5.60 5.76
N ALA A 13 -2.11 -5.87 6.17
CA ALA A 13 -1.51 -5.18 7.31
C ALA A 13 -1.42 -3.65 7.06
N GLY A 14 -1.00 -3.23 5.87
CA GLY A 14 -0.99 -1.81 5.50
C GLY A 14 -2.40 -1.21 5.54
N GLY A 15 -3.41 -1.90 4.99
CA GLY A 15 -4.81 -1.46 5.03
C GLY A 15 -5.33 -1.27 6.47
N LEU A 16 -4.99 -2.18 7.38
CA LEU A 16 -5.34 -2.05 8.80
C LEU A 16 -4.68 -0.83 9.45
N SER A 17 -3.42 -0.50 9.10
CA SER A 17 -2.82 0.75 9.61
C SER A 17 -3.59 1.99 9.14
N VAL A 18 -4.12 1.99 7.91
CA VAL A 18 -4.96 3.09 7.40
C VAL A 18 -6.26 3.17 8.21
N SER A 19 -6.86 2.03 8.60
CA SER A 19 -8.07 2.04 9.41
C SER A 19 -7.86 2.74 10.76
N PHE A 20 -6.76 2.48 11.47
CA PHE A 20 -6.44 3.18 12.71
C PHE A 20 -6.11 4.66 12.48
N PHE A 21 -5.43 4.98 11.38
CA PHE A 21 -5.18 6.38 10.99
C PHE A 21 -6.49 7.13 10.70
N LEU A 22 -7.45 6.52 10.02
CA LEU A 22 -8.76 7.12 9.76
C LEU A 22 -9.54 7.37 11.06
N MET A 23 -9.38 6.53 12.09
CA MET A 23 -9.95 6.82 13.41
C MET A 23 -9.36 8.12 14.00
N LEU A 24 -8.04 8.30 13.94
CA LEU A 24 -7.40 9.56 14.34
C LEU A 24 -7.93 10.74 13.51
N MET A 25 -8.06 10.55 12.20
CA MET A 25 -8.59 11.59 11.30
C MET A 25 -10.00 12.03 11.69
N PHE A 26 -10.88 11.12 12.10
CA PHE A 26 -12.24 11.50 12.51
C PHE A 26 -12.32 12.07 13.93
N TRP A 27 -11.38 11.73 14.82
CA TRP A 27 -11.43 12.14 16.23
C TRP A 27 -10.66 13.43 16.53
N ILE A 28 -9.60 13.71 15.78
CA ILE A 28 -8.65 14.78 16.11
C ILE A 28 -8.95 15.97 15.21
N PRO A 29 -9.25 17.16 15.75
CA PRO A 29 -9.34 18.38 14.95
C PRO A 29 -7.97 18.74 14.36
N HIS A 30 -7.93 19.05 13.06
CA HIS A 30 -6.69 19.38 12.33
C HIS A 30 -6.94 20.57 11.40
N PRO A 31 -7.13 21.79 11.95
CA PRO A 31 -7.47 22.96 11.16
C PRO A 31 -6.32 23.37 10.22
N GLY A 32 -6.67 23.71 8.98
CA GLY A 32 -5.71 24.20 7.97
C GLY A 32 -4.98 23.09 7.21
N GLN A 33 -5.35 21.82 7.39
CA GLN A 33 -4.81 20.69 6.65
C GLN A 33 -5.86 19.58 6.51
N PRO A 34 -5.71 18.66 5.53
CA PRO A 34 -6.72 17.64 5.24
C PRO A 34 -6.63 16.38 6.13
N ILE A 35 -5.54 16.22 6.88
CA ILE A 35 -5.29 15.05 7.73
C ILE A 35 -4.63 15.46 9.05
N PRO A 36 -4.79 14.68 10.13
CA PRO A 36 -4.08 14.94 11.38
C PRO A 36 -2.60 14.65 11.24
N VAL A 37 -1.79 15.53 11.80
CA VAL A 37 -0.32 15.40 11.87
C VAL A 37 0.14 15.31 13.32
N PHE A 38 1.46 15.21 13.52
CA PHE A 38 2.09 15.10 14.82
C PHE A 38 1.58 16.14 15.82
N GLU A 39 1.56 17.41 15.40
CA GLU A 39 1.15 18.53 16.25
C GLU A 39 -0.31 18.42 16.71
N ASP A 40 -1.23 17.98 15.84
CA ASP A 40 -2.66 17.92 16.16
C ASP A 40 -2.95 16.87 17.24
N TRP A 41 -2.40 15.67 17.10
CA TRP A 41 -2.68 14.61 18.06
C TRP A 41 -1.98 14.87 19.39
N VAL A 42 -0.81 15.53 19.39
CA VAL A 42 -0.14 15.96 20.63
C VAL A 42 -0.99 16.99 21.37
N LEU A 43 -1.55 17.98 20.66
CA LEU A 43 -2.46 18.96 21.25
C LEU A 43 -3.73 18.31 21.80
N ALA A 44 -4.34 17.41 21.03
CA ALA A 44 -5.52 16.66 21.46
C ALA A 44 -5.23 15.73 22.66
N PHE A 45 -4.01 15.18 22.73
CA PHE A 45 -3.58 14.35 23.85
C PHE A 45 -3.40 15.16 25.14
N GLN A 46 -2.75 16.32 25.05
CA GLN A 46 -2.48 17.20 26.20
C GLN A 46 -3.76 17.84 26.76
N GLY A 47 -4.69 18.26 25.89
CA GLY A 47 -5.97 18.86 26.30
C GLY A 47 -7.10 17.85 26.55
N GLY A 48 -6.88 16.57 26.23
CA GLY A 48 -7.91 15.53 26.25
C GLY A 48 -8.16 14.91 27.62
N SER A 49 -9.31 14.25 27.76
CA SER A 49 -9.61 13.38 28.90
C SER A 49 -8.72 12.13 28.89
N LEU A 50 -8.65 11.39 30.01
CA LEU A 50 -7.97 10.09 30.08
C LEU A 50 -8.47 9.10 29.00
N GLY A 51 -9.77 9.12 28.69
CA GLY A 51 -10.34 8.30 27.63
C GLY A 51 -9.82 8.69 26.24
N THR A 52 -9.75 10.00 25.97
CA THR A 52 -9.18 10.54 24.72
C THR A 52 -7.72 10.13 24.55
N GLN A 53 -6.92 10.30 25.62
CA GLN A 53 -5.51 9.90 25.63
C GLN A 53 -5.33 8.41 25.33
N ALA A 54 -6.13 7.56 25.97
CA ALA A 54 -6.10 6.11 25.76
C ALA A 54 -6.44 5.72 24.31
N LEU A 55 -7.46 6.34 23.71
CA LEU A 55 -7.86 6.09 22.32
C LEU A 55 -6.79 6.55 21.32
N ILE A 56 -6.16 7.70 21.55
CA ILE A 56 -5.04 8.18 20.73
C ILE A 56 -3.88 7.18 20.79
N ILE A 57 -3.46 6.76 21.99
CA ILE A 57 -2.38 5.77 22.15
C ILE A 57 -2.72 4.46 21.44
N LEU A 58 -3.95 3.97 21.60
CA LEU A 58 -4.41 2.74 20.95
C LEU A 58 -4.29 2.86 19.42
N ALA A 59 -4.76 3.98 18.86
CA ALA A 59 -4.73 4.18 17.42
C ALA A 59 -3.30 4.37 16.88
N LEU A 60 -2.45 5.17 17.55
CA LEU A 60 -1.04 5.32 17.19
C LEU A 60 -0.30 3.97 17.24
N THR A 61 -0.55 3.18 18.29
CA THR A 61 0.03 1.84 18.43
C THR A 61 -0.45 0.91 17.33
N GLY A 62 -1.74 0.97 16.98
CA GLY A 62 -2.32 0.24 15.86
C GLY A 62 -1.63 0.57 14.54
N VAL A 63 -1.50 1.86 14.21
CA VAL A 63 -0.78 2.31 13.02
C VAL A 63 0.65 1.76 13.01
N ALA A 64 1.42 2.02 14.07
CA ALA A 64 2.83 1.62 14.12
C ALA A 64 3.02 0.09 13.99
N SER A 65 2.20 -0.69 14.70
CA SER A 65 2.28 -2.16 14.71
C SER A 65 1.95 -2.75 13.35
N PHE A 66 0.92 -2.22 12.69
CA PHE A 66 0.48 -2.71 11.39
C PHE A 66 1.38 -2.25 10.24
N VAL A 67 1.96 -1.05 10.31
CA VAL A 67 3.00 -0.62 9.35
C VAL A 67 4.26 -1.46 9.52
N PHE A 68 4.70 -1.73 10.75
CA PHE A 68 5.82 -2.64 10.99
C PHE A 68 5.55 -4.02 10.39
N THR A 69 4.36 -4.56 10.62
CA THR A 69 3.94 -5.86 10.06
C THR A 69 3.90 -5.84 8.53
N HIS A 70 3.37 -4.77 7.93
CA HIS A 70 3.37 -4.55 6.49
C HIS A 70 4.80 -4.62 5.91
N VAL A 71 5.72 -3.81 6.45
CA VAL A 71 7.11 -3.75 5.97
C VAL A 71 7.82 -5.09 6.16
N ARG A 72 7.65 -5.73 7.32
CA ARG A 72 8.21 -7.06 7.61
C ARG A 72 7.74 -8.10 6.59
N LEU A 73 6.44 -8.20 6.36
CA LEU A 73 5.87 -9.15 5.40
C LEU A 73 6.27 -8.84 3.97
N LEU A 74 6.37 -7.55 3.60
CA LEU A 74 6.80 -7.13 2.28
C LEU A 74 8.25 -7.57 2.00
N MET A 75 9.17 -7.35 2.94
CA MET A 75 10.57 -7.79 2.81
C MET A 75 10.69 -9.32 2.69
N ILE A 76 9.99 -10.06 3.53
CA ILE A 76 9.96 -11.53 3.47
C ILE A 76 9.44 -11.99 2.09
N ASN A 77 8.35 -11.39 1.61
CA ASN A 77 7.78 -11.72 0.31
C ASN A 77 8.75 -11.45 -0.84
N TYR A 78 9.46 -10.32 -0.83
CA TYR A 78 10.46 -10.05 -1.86
C TYR A 78 11.62 -11.05 -1.84
N ALA A 79 12.07 -11.46 -0.65
CA ALA A 79 13.09 -12.50 -0.52
C ALA A 79 12.61 -13.84 -1.08
N LEU A 80 11.41 -14.28 -0.69
CA LEU A 80 10.80 -15.53 -1.17
C LEU A 80 10.52 -15.49 -2.67
N TRP A 81 10.04 -14.35 -3.19
CA TRP A 81 9.77 -14.20 -4.61
C TRP A 81 11.05 -14.28 -5.44
N ARG A 82 12.14 -13.68 -4.97
CA ARG A 82 13.44 -13.77 -5.64
C ARG A 82 13.92 -15.22 -5.75
N GLU A 83 13.74 -16.03 -4.71
CA GLU A 83 14.07 -17.46 -4.77
C GLU A 83 13.10 -18.24 -5.65
N PHE A 84 11.79 -17.95 -5.57
CA PHE A 84 10.77 -18.58 -6.41
C PHE A 84 11.08 -18.39 -7.91
N LYS A 85 11.49 -17.18 -8.32
CA LYS A 85 11.86 -16.85 -9.70
C LYS A 85 12.95 -17.73 -10.31
N LYS A 86 13.75 -18.42 -9.49
CA LYS A 86 14.83 -19.31 -9.94
C LYS A 86 14.37 -20.76 -10.15
N THR A 87 13.12 -21.07 -9.81
CA THR A 87 12.60 -22.44 -9.82
C THR A 87 11.87 -22.78 -11.13
N PRO A 88 11.85 -24.05 -11.57
CA PRO A 88 11.03 -24.48 -12.71
C PRO A 88 9.55 -24.14 -12.55
N ALA A 89 9.04 -24.20 -11.32
CA ALA A 89 7.66 -23.85 -10.98
C ALA A 89 7.32 -22.39 -11.30
N TYR A 90 8.30 -21.47 -11.32
CA TYR A 90 8.05 -20.09 -11.76
C TYR A 90 7.79 -20.00 -13.27
N HIS A 91 8.48 -20.81 -14.08
CA HIS A 91 8.24 -20.84 -15.52
C HIS A 91 6.82 -21.35 -15.84
N GLU A 92 6.35 -22.37 -15.14
CA GLU A 92 4.97 -22.84 -15.27
C GLU A 92 3.97 -21.78 -14.79
N PHE A 93 4.27 -21.11 -13.68
CA PHE A 93 3.43 -20.06 -13.10
C PHE A 93 3.27 -18.85 -14.04
N VAL A 94 4.36 -18.34 -14.62
CA VAL A 94 4.33 -17.16 -15.51
C VAL A 94 3.64 -17.46 -16.84
N ASN A 95 3.68 -18.72 -17.30
CA ASN A 95 3.00 -19.16 -18.51
C ASN A 95 1.61 -19.76 -18.22
N GLY A 96 1.03 -19.47 -17.05
CA GLY A 96 -0.24 -20.03 -16.61
C GLY A 96 -1.25 -18.95 -16.14
N PRO A 97 -2.51 -19.34 -15.87
CA PRO A 97 -3.58 -18.41 -15.44
C PRO A 97 -3.28 -17.74 -14.10
N LEU A 98 -2.41 -18.34 -13.29
CA LEU A 98 -1.97 -17.79 -12.00
C LEU A 98 -1.01 -16.60 -12.13
N GLN A 99 -0.49 -16.32 -13.34
CA GLN A 99 0.40 -15.18 -13.59
C GLN A 99 -0.20 -13.85 -13.13
N THR A 100 -1.54 -13.71 -13.15
CA THR A 100 -2.28 -12.55 -12.60
C THR A 100 -1.84 -12.18 -11.18
N GLN A 101 -1.40 -13.15 -10.37
CA GLN A 101 -0.93 -12.95 -9.00
C GLN A 101 0.34 -12.09 -8.91
N GLU A 102 1.15 -11.97 -9.97
CA GLU A 102 2.34 -11.09 -9.96
C GLU A 102 1.99 -9.63 -9.63
N LEU A 103 0.76 -9.20 -9.93
CA LEU A 103 0.27 -7.85 -9.64
C LEU A 103 0.00 -7.59 -8.15
N ALA A 104 -0.08 -8.62 -7.31
CA ALA A 104 -0.17 -8.43 -5.86
C ALA A 104 1.04 -7.67 -5.28
N ALA A 105 2.21 -7.80 -5.90
CA ALA A 105 3.42 -7.16 -5.43
C ALA A 105 3.52 -5.64 -5.71
N PRO A 106 3.27 -5.12 -6.94
CA PRO A 106 3.16 -3.67 -7.14
C PRO A 106 2.02 -3.09 -6.30
N LEU A 107 0.90 -3.80 -6.14
CA LEU A 107 -0.18 -3.39 -5.24
C LEU A 107 0.29 -3.22 -3.78
N ALA A 108 0.97 -4.22 -3.21
CA ALA A 108 1.53 -4.12 -1.86
C ALA A 108 2.63 -3.05 -1.75
N THR A 109 3.37 -2.80 -2.81
CA THR A 109 4.44 -1.77 -2.83
C THR A 109 3.86 -0.36 -2.90
N ALA A 110 2.79 -0.16 -3.66
CA ALA A 110 2.02 1.08 -3.66
C ALA A 110 1.50 1.41 -2.26
N MET A 111 1.05 0.39 -1.52
CA MET A 111 0.63 0.55 -0.13
C MET A 111 1.76 1.02 0.79
N THR A 112 3.02 0.68 0.50
CA THR A 112 4.18 1.16 1.28
C THR A 112 4.34 2.67 1.18
N VAL A 113 4.04 3.29 0.03
CA VAL A 113 4.09 4.75 -0.13
C VAL A 113 3.04 5.40 0.78
N ASN A 114 1.81 4.87 0.79
CA ASN A 114 0.73 5.35 1.67
C ASN A 114 1.09 5.19 3.16
N ALA A 115 1.59 4.01 3.55
CA ALA A 115 2.00 3.74 4.92
C ALA A 115 3.15 4.66 5.37
N GLY A 116 4.10 4.96 4.47
CA GLY A 116 5.19 5.89 4.71
C GLY A 116 4.70 7.32 4.97
N LEU A 117 3.75 7.80 4.16
CA LEU A 117 3.13 9.12 4.37
C LEU A 117 2.38 9.20 5.71
N ILE A 118 1.63 8.15 6.08
CA ILE A 118 0.90 8.08 7.36
C ILE A 118 1.87 8.09 8.54
N ILE A 119 2.91 7.25 8.52
CA ILE A 119 3.92 7.24 9.60
C ILE A 119 4.63 8.59 9.68
N GLY A 120 4.98 9.16 8.53
CA GLY A 120 5.56 10.50 8.48
C GLY A 120 4.66 11.52 9.17
N ALA A 121 3.40 11.63 8.73
CA ALA A 121 2.46 12.61 9.25
C ALA A 121 2.26 12.48 10.77
N LEU A 122 2.14 11.25 11.29
CA LEU A 122 1.85 11.02 12.69
C LEU A 122 3.07 11.07 13.61
N PHE A 123 4.27 10.70 13.14
CA PHE A 123 5.42 10.49 14.02
C PHE A 123 6.60 11.42 13.75
N VAL A 124 6.55 12.25 12.71
CA VAL A 124 7.61 13.22 12.39
C VAL A 124 7.11 14.65 12.65
N PRO A 125 7.61 15.32 13.71
CA PRO A 125 7.23 16.70 14.01
C PRO A 125 7.58 17.64 12.85
N GLY A 126 6.67 18.55 12.53
CA GLY A 126 6.84 19.56 11.49
C GLY A 126 6.88 19.02 10.06
N LEU A 127 6.61 17.73 9.81
CA LEU A 127 6.68 17.17 8.45
C LEU A 127 5.77 17.89 7.47
N TRP A 128 4.59 18.33 7.93
CA TRP A 128 3.63 19.00 7.06
C TRP A 128 4.13 20.34 6.51
N SER A 129 5.09 20.98 7.19
CA SER A 129 5.73 22.21 6.69
C SER A 129 6.54 22.03 5.40
N VAL A 130 6.89 20.78 5.06
CA VAL A 130 7.65 20.42 3.86
C VAL A 130 6.90 19.43 2.95
N VAL A 131 5.59 19.29 3.16
CA VAL A 131 4.76 18.30 2.44
C VAL A 131 4.76 18.52 0.93
N GLU A 132 4.88 19.76 0.48
CA GLU A 132 4.98 20.13 -0.94
C GLU A 132 6.15 19.47 -1.67
N TYR A 133 7.21 19.08 -0.97
CA TYR A 133 8.33 18.32 -1.55
C TYR A 133 8.10 16.81 -1.52
N LEU A 134 7.37 16.31 -0.52
CA LEU A 134 7.04 14.89 -0.36
C LEU A 134 6.03 14.42 -1.42
N PHE A 135 5.11 15.30 -1.80
CA PHE A 135 4.07 15.03 -2.79
C PHE A 135 4.61 14.68 -4.18
N PRO A 136 5.49 15.49 -4.82
CA PRO A 136 6.15 15.10 -6.06
C PRO A 136 6.93 13.79 -5.95
N LEU A 137 7.62 13.56 -4.83
CA LEU A 137 8.35 12.30 -4.60
C LEU A 137 7.41 11.09 -4.55
N ALA A 138 6.27 11.23 -3.86
CA ALA A 138 5.23 10.20 -3.82
C ALA A 138 4.64 9.95 -5.22
N MET A 139 4.39 10.99 -6.01
CA MET A 139 3.92 10.85 -7.41
C MET A 139 4.93 10.10 -8.27
N ILE A 140 6.23 10.41 -8.14
CA ILE A 140 7.29 9.68 -8.86
C ILE A 140 7.29 8.20 -8.45
N ALA A 141 7.15 7.90 -7.16
CA ALA A 141 7.07 6.53 -6.67
C ALA A 141 5.84 5.79 -7.25
N PHE A 142 4.65 6.39 -7.19
CA PHE A 142 3.45 5.80 -7.77
C PHE A 142 3.54 5.63 -9.28
N LEU A 143 4.14 6.59 -10.00
CA LEU A 143 4.37 6.47 -11.44
C LEU A 143 5.30 5.31 -11.76
N ALA A 144 6.40 5.16 -11.02
CA ALA A 144 7.33 4.03 -11.18
C ALA A 144 6.65 2.69 -10.93
N ILE A 145 5.83 2.60 -9.87
CA ILE A 145 5.04 1.40 -9.55
C ILE A 145 3.97 1.14 -10.62
N GLY A 146 3.34 2.18 -11.15
CA GLY A 146 2.40 2.10 -12.26
C GLY A 146 3.03 1.55 -13.54
N ILE A 147 4.19 2.08 -13.94
CA ILE A 147 4.96 1.57 -15.08
C ILE A 147 5.32 0.09 -14.87
N TRP A 148 5.72 -0.28 -13.65
CA TRP A 148 5.99 -1.68 -13.31
C TRP A 148 4.74 -2.57 -13.45
N ALA A 149 3.60 -2.14 -12.90
CA ALA A 149 2.33 -2.86 -13.02
C ALA A 149 1.88 -3.00 -14.49
N ILE A 150 2.02 -1.95 -15.30
CA ILE A 150 1.73 -1.98 -16.74
C ILE A 150 2.59 -3.01 -17.44
N ARG A 151 3.91 -3.09 -17.15
CA ARG A 151 4.80 -4.09 -17.76
C ARG A 151 4.39 -5.52 -17.41
N LEU A 152 3.98 -5.78 -16.17
CA LEU A 152 3.48 -7.09 -15.75
C LEU A 152 2.16 -7.44 -16.46
N TYR A 153 1.24 -6.49 -16.51
CA TYR A 153 -0.05 -6.68 -17.18
C TYR A 153 0.09 -6.86 -18.69
N ALA A 154 0.98 -6.11 -19.35
CA ALA A 154 1.26 -6.26 -20.77
C ALA A 154 1.82 -7.66 -21.11
N ARG A 155 2.69 -8.20 -20.25
CA ARG A 155 3.19 -9.58 -20.38
C ARG A 155 2.04 -10.58 -20.23
N LEU A 156 1.23 -10.46 -19.18
CA LEU A 156 0.05 -11.30 -18.99
C LEU A 156 -0.90 -11.26 -20.20
N TYR A 157 -1.17 -10.06 -20.71
CA TYR A 157 -2.02 -9.85 -21.88
C TYR A 157 -1.42 -10.51 -23.13
N SER A 158 -0.11 -10.40 -23.35
CA SER A 158 0.57 -11.04 -24.48
C SER A 158 0.45 -12.58 -24.45
N HIS A 159 0.62 -13.21 -23.29
CA HIS A 159 0.44 -14.67 -23.15
C HIS A 159 -1.01 -15.11 -23.34
N ALA A 160 -1.98 -14.26 -23.00
CA ALA A 160 -3.38 -14.51 -23.25
C ALA A 160 -3.69 -14.51 -24.75
N MET A 161 -3.19 -13.50 -25.46
CA MET A 161 -3.40 -13.34 -26.91
C MET A 161 -2.69 -14.42 -27.73
N SER A 162 -1.57 -14.95 -27.26
CA SER A 162 -0.88 -16.07 -27.92
C SER A 162 -1.55 -17.43 -27.70
N GLY A 163 -2.69 -17.49 -27.00
CA GLY A 163 -3.38 -18.74 -26.67
C GLY A 163 -2.66 -19.61 -25.64
N GLN A 164 -1.59 -19.11 -25.01
CA GLN A 164 -0.80 -19.83 -24.02
C GLN A 164 -1.46 -19.82 -22.63
N VAL A 165 -2.25 -18.79 -22.33
CA VAL A 165 -2.90 -18.61 -21.01
C VAL A 165 -4.38 -18.32 -21.16
N ASN A 166 -5.24 -19.18 -20.61
CA ASN A 166 -6.66 -18.89 -20.46
C ASN A 166 -6.91 -18.12 -19.15
N ILE A 167 -6.89 -16.78 -19.22
CA ILE A 167 -7.06 -15.88 -18.05
C ILE A 167 -8.42 -16.07 -17.37
N GLY A 168 -9.45 -16.61 -18.05
CA GLY A 168 -10.76 -16.93 -17.47
C GLY A 168 -10.95 -18.40 -17.07
N GLY A 169 -9.97 -19.27 -17.35
CA GLY A 169 -10.11 -20.73 -17.20
C GLY A 169 -10.08 -21.24 -15.76
N THR A 170 -9.78 -20.38 -14.78
CA THR A 170 -9.74 -20.75 -13.36
C THR A 170 -10.46 -19.68 -12.55
N ALA A 171 -11.64 -20.00 -12.01
CA ALA A 171 -12.38 -19.07 -11.15
C ALA A 171 -11.54 -18.71 -9.91
N SER A 172 -10.90 -17.55 -9.93
CA SER A 172 -10.02 -17.08 -8.87
C SER A 172 -10.15 -15.58 -8.69
N PHE A 173 -10.22 -15.16 -7.42
CA PHE A 173 -10.17 -13.74 -7.06
C PHE A 173 -8.85 -13.07 -7.47
N ALA A 174 -7.80 -13.84 -7.77
CA ALA A 174 -6.57 -13.28 -8.34
C ALA A 174 -6.79 -12.56 -9.68
N GLN A 175 -7.84 -12.91 -10.44
CA GLN A 175 -8.14 -12.29 -11.73
C GLN A 175 -8.51 -10.80 -11.63
N VAL A 176 -8.96 -10.32 -10.47
CA VAL A 176 -9.29 -8.90 -10.26
C VAL A 176 -8.11 -8.07 -9.75
N LEU A 177 -6.95 -8.67 -9.47
CA LEU A 177 -5.74 -7.97 -9.05
C LEU A 177 -5.29 -6.84 -9.99
N PRO A 178 -5.39 -6.95 -11.34
CA PRO A 178 -5.10 -5.83 -12.22
C PRO A 178 -5.92 -4.59 -11.88
N ALA A 179 -7.24 -4.75 -11.69
CA ALA A 179 -8.13 -3.64 -11.38
C ALA A 179 -7.77 -2.98 -10.04
N PHE A 180 -7.54 -3.77 -8.99
CA PHE A 180 -7.11 -3.26 -7.69
C PHE A 180 -5.76 -2.53 -7.76
N THR A 181 -4.79 -3.09 -8.47
CA THR A 181 -3.45 -2.52 -8.61
C THR A 181 -3.49 -1.17 -9.32
N PHE A 182 -4.19 -1.11 -10.46
CA PHE A 182 -4.31 0.14 -11.21
C PHE A 182 -5.14 1.18 -10.44
N ALA A 183 -6.21 0.78 -9.76
CA ALA A 183 -6.98 1.69 -8.92
C ALA A 183 -6.12 2.29 -7.80
N MET A 184 -5.34 1.46 -7.09
CA MET A 184 -4.45 1.95 -6.03
C MET A 184 -3.40 2.94 -6.56
N VAL A 185 -2.77 2.63 -7.71
CA VAL A 185 -1.80 3.54 -8.32
C VAL A 185 -2.46 4.85 -8.75
N SER A 186 -3.63 4.80 -9.38
CA SER A 186 -4.37 6.00 -9.82
C SER A 186 -4.76 6.89 -8.64
N VAL A 187 -5.27 6.31 -7.55
CA VAL A 187 -5.58 7.05 -6.31
C VAL A 187 -4.31 7.68 -5.73
N GLY A 188 -3.21 6.93 -5.69
CA GLY A 188 -1.92 7.45 -5.21
C GLY A 188 -1.38 8.63 -6.02
N LEU A 189 -1.57 8.61 -7.35
CA LEU A 189 -1.20 9.73 -8.23
C LEU A 189 -2.11 10.96 -8.05
N ALA A 190 -3.38 10.75 -7.72
CA ALA A 190 -4.35 11.83 -7.51
C ALA A 190 -4.30 12.45 -6.11
N ALA A 191 -3.87 11.69 -5.10
CA ALA A 191 -3.93 12.10 -3.69
C ALA A 191 -3.18 13.41 -3.38
N PRO A 192 -1.96 13.66 -3.89
CA PRO A 192 -1.28 14.94 -3.67
C PRO A 192 -2.07 16.16 -4.12
N ALA A 193 -2.74 16.08 -5.28
CA ALA A 193 -3.56 17.17 -5.80
C ALA A 193 -4.79 17.44 -4.92
N ALA A 194 -5.35 16.41 -4.28
CA ALA A 194 -6.47 16.56 -3.35
C ALA A 194 -6.03 17.15 -1.99
N MET A 195 -4.75 17.03 -1.64
CA MET A 195 -4.20 17.50 -0.37
C MET A 195 -3.50 18.86 -0.45
N SER A 196 -3.28 19.41 -1.67
CA SER A 196 -2.52 20.64 -1.90
C SER A 196 -3.39 21.91 -1.93
N HIS A 197 -4.31 22.05 -0.96
CA HIS A 197 -5.23 23.19 -0.86
C HIS A 197 -5.14 23.91 0.47
#